data_AF-A0AAU9KGS0-F1
#
_entry.id   AF-A0AAU9KGS0-F1
#
_cell.length_a   1.000
_cell.length_b   1.000
_cell.length_c   1.000
_cell.angle_alpha   90.00
_cell.angle_beta   90.00
_cell.angle_gamma   90.00
#
_symmetry.space_group_name_H-M   'P 1'
#
loop_
_entity.id
_entity.type
_entity.pdbx_description
1 polymer ?
#
loop_
_entity_poly.entity_id
_entity_poly.type
_entity_poly.pdbx_seq_one_letter_code
_entity_poly.pdbx_strand_id
1 'polypeptide(L)'
;MSMANIIPAADKVALGLIKYTRPMPIPKNRVMSEQMEEYYGIGSFHCPEHQKLAEKLLITTKAYSQSRSLAEKQQIAKAELELWLNYVKARTEVLPDYYKMQPKTQSSLLRHYTKNLFRREDSIACDRMLDFHSTFIEDYPFDVPIDMKSLHEMLHPHAYYLCSMPTGFTFAQLLQFYNLQSLASYERSLGEDILARQLSALNYWRFLDEDLSGILNKKGFQAIMKTLRFPILESLSEIQKEFSWTLKDLPNEFEGMSDENFFIRFQLIRKLFLDHNL
;
A
#
# COMPACT_ATOMS: atom_id res chain seq x y z
N MET A 1 -0.75 21.40 54.55
CA MET A 1 -1.63 20.23 54.77
C MET A 1 -2.22 19.84 53.43
N SER A 2 -1.99 18.59 53.04
CA SER A 2 -2.16 18.02 51.70
C SER A 2 -3.64 17.79 51.36
N MET A 3 -4.09 18.28 50.19
CA MET A 3 -5.33 17.84 49.56
C MET A 3 -5.12 16.44 48.97
N ALA A 4 -5.77 15.44 49.54
CA ALA A 4 -5.78 14.09 49.02
C ALA A 4 -6.62 14.04 47.73
N ASN A 5 -5.99 13.64 46.63
CA ASN A 5 -6.67 13.24 45.40
C ASN A 5 -7.51 11.99 45.68
N ILE A 6 -8.84 12.13 45.66
CA ILE A 6 -9.77 11.00 45.68
C ILE A 6 -9.81 10.43 44.26
N ILE A 7 -9.13 9.31 44.04
CA ILE A 7 -9.31 8.48 42.85
C ILE A 7 -10.71 7.86 42.97
N PRO A 8 -11.65 8.06 42.02
CA PRO A 8 -12.94 7.39 42.08
C PRO A 8 -12.72 5.88 42.00
N ALA A 9 -13.27 5.15 42.97
CA ALA A 9 -13.26 3.70 42.96
C ALA A 9 -14.00 3.21 41.71
N ALA A 10 -13.32 2.45 40.86
CA ALA A 10 -13.96 1.80 39.73
C ALA A 10 -15.07 0.87 40.26
N ASP A 11 -16.31 1.09 39.84
CA ASP A 11 -17.42 0.20 40.14
C ASP A 11 -17.02 -1.23 39.77
N LYS A 12 -17.06 -2.14 40.73
CA LYS A 12 -16.76 -3.56 40.52
C LYS A 12 -17.89 -4.16 39.69
N VAL A 13 -17.75 -4.11 38.37
CA VAL A 13 -18.70 -4.72 37.44
C VAL A 13 -18.57 -6.24 37.53
N ALA A 14 -19.66 -6.91 37.92
CA ALA A 14 -19.74 -8.38 37.94
C ALA A 14 -19.85 -8.91 36.50
N LEU A 15 -18.70 -9.18 35.87
CA LEU A 15 -18.61 -9.63 34.47
C LEU A 15 -19.43 -10.90 34.16
N GLY A 16 -19.71 -11.74 35.16
CA GLY A 16 -20.55 -12.93 35.02
C GLY A 16 -22.06 -12.68 34.85
N LEU A 17 -22.51 -11.44 35.09
CA LEU A 17 -23.90 -11.01 34.85
C LEU A 17 -24.07 -10.33 33.48
N ILE A 18 -22.96 -10.02 32.80
CA ILE A 18 -22.96 -9.43 31.46
C ILE A 18 -22.80 -10.57 30.46
N LYS A 19 -23.56 -10.51 29.36
CA LYS A 19 -23.38 -11.44 28.24
C LYS A 19 -21.94 -11.34 27.74
N TYR A 20 -21.18 -12.42 27.88
CA TYR A 20 -19.82 -12.49 27.38
C TYR A 20 -19.81 -12.21 25.87
N THR A 21 -19.21 -11.09 25.50
CA THR A 21 -18.86 -10.78 24.12
C THR A 21 -17.41 -11.22 23.90
N ARG A 22 -17.19 -12.09 22.92
CA ARG A 22 -15.82 -12.47 22.56
C ARG A 22 -15.07 -11.20 22.14
N PRO A 23 -13.87 -10.93 22.70
CA PRO A 23 -13.10 -9.73 22.41
C PRO A 23 -12.44 -9.76 21.02
N MET A 24 -12.56 -10.87 20.29
CA MET A 24 -12.15 -10.99 18.89
C MET A 24 -13.36 -10.62 18.02
N PRO A 25 -13.55 -9.34 17.64
CA PRO A 25 -14.63 -8.98 16.75
C PRO A 25 -14.43 -9.71 15.43
N ILE A 26 -15.53 -10.18 14.86
CA ILE A 26 -15.62 -10.43 13.41
C ILE A 26 -15.11 -9.15 12.75
N PRO A 27 -14.16 -9.21 11.79
CA PRO A 27 -13.67 -8.02 11.10
C PRO A 27 -14.87 -7.19 10.67
N LYS A 28 -14.92 -5.93 11.12
CA LYS A 28 -16.04 -5.05 10.81
C LYS A 28 -15.89 -4.63 9.36
N ASN A 29 -16.47 -5.39 8.44
CA ASN A 29 -16.50 -4.96 7.04
C ASN A 29 -17.41 -3.74 6.95
N ARG A 30 -16.82 -2.56 6.74
CA ARG A 30 -17.60 -1.36 6.44
C ARG A 30 -18.33 -1.55 5.13
N VAL A 31 -19.50 -0.91 5.01
CA VAL A 31 -20.33 -1.05 3.80
C VAL A 31 -19.54 -0.51 2.61
N MET A 32 -19.50 -1.27 1.51
CA MET A 32 -18.71 -0.91 0.32
C MET A 32 -19.09 0.47 -0.23
N SER A 33 -20.37 0.86 -0.16
CA SER A 33 -20.82 2.18 -0.59
C SER A 33 -20.17 3.31 0.19
N GLU A 34 -20.01 3.17 1.51
CA GLU A 34 -19.32 4.17 2.34
C GLU A 34 -17.84 4.29 1.97
N GLN A 35 -17.17 3.15 1.75
CA GLN A 35 -15.77 3.14 1.33
C GLN A 35 -15.57 3.76 -0.07
N MET A 36 -16.52 3.51 -0.99
CA MET A 36 -16.51 4.12 -2.32
C MET A 36 -16.78 5.63 -2.25
N GLU A 37 -17.68 6.08 -1.37
CA GLU A 37 -17.88 7.50 -1.09
C GLU A 37 -16.58 8.15 -0.62
N GLU A 38 -15.90 7.56 0.37
CA GLU A 38 -14.60 8.06 0.86
C GLU A 38 -13.52 8.08 -0.22
N TYR A 39 -13.48 7.05 -1.06
CA TYR A 39 -12.57 6.97 -2.20
C TYR A 39 -12.74 8.16 -3.16
N TYR A 40 -13.97 8.62 -3.37
CA TYR A 40 -14.29 9.80 -4.18
C TYR A 40 -14.20 11.12 -3.41
N GLY A 41 -13.79 11.10 -2.14
CA GLY A 41 -13.64 12.30 -1.32
C GLY A 41 -14.95 12.82 -0.73
N ILE A 42 -15.97 11.97 -0.60
CA ILE A 42 -17.26 12.29 -0.01
C ILE A 42 -17.57 11.33 1.16
N GLY A 43 -18.60 11.62 1.96
CA GLY A 43 -19.05 10.73 3.04
C GLY A 43 -18.29 10.91 4.35
N SER A 44 -18.31 9.86 5.18
CA SER A 44 -17.75 9.86 6.55
C SER A 44 -16.50 9.01 6.63
N PHE A 45 -15.37 9.65 6.90
CA PHE A 45 -14.07 8.99 7.02
C PHE A 45 -13.85 8.36 8.39
N HIS A 46 -13.15 7.21 8.43
CA HIS A 46 -12.77 6.57 9.69
C HIS A 46 -11.69 7.35 10.46
N CYS A 47 -10.89 8.18 9.78
CA CYS A 47 -9.91 9.05 10.42
C CYS A 47 -9.72 10.40 9.70
N PRO A 48 -9.28 11.46 10.43
CA PRO A 48 -9.00 12.77 9.84
C PRO A 48 -7.91 12.75 8.77
N GLU A 49 -6.90 11.89 8.92
CA GLU A 49 -5.80 11.78 7.96
C GLU A 49 -6.30 11.27 6.59
N HIS A 50 -7.23 10.30 6.59
CA HIS A 50 -7.84 9.77 5.37
C HIS A 50 -8.71 10.83 4.69
N GLN A 51 -9.51 11.57 5.45
CA GLN A 51 -10.30 12.68 4.93
C GLN A 51 -9.41 13.74 4.25
N LYS A 52 -8.35 14.17 4.94
CA LYS A 52 -7.43 15.19 4.46
C LYS A 52 -6.67 14.74 3.20
N LEU A 53 -6.36 13.45 3.10
CA LEU A 53 -5.80 12.84 1.89
C LEU A 53 -6.83 12.92 0.75
N ALA A 54 -8.04 12.41 0.95
CA ALA A 54 -9.06 12.32 -0.09
C ALA A 54 -9.49 13.69 -0.64
N GLU A 55 -9.69 14.68 0.23
CA GLU A 55 -10.02 16.06 -0.15
C GLU A 55 -8.95 16.66 -1.06
N LYS A 56 -7.66 16.45 -0.73
CA LYS A 56 -6.55 16.96 -1.53
C LYS A 56 -6.37 16.20 -2.84
N LEU A 57 -6.56 14.87 -2.83
CA LEU A 57 -6.52 14.05 -4.04
C LEU A 57 -7.60 14.44 -5.06
N LEU A 58 -8.78 14.86 -4.58
CA LEU A 58 -9.84 15.36 -5.46
C LEU A 58 -9.40 16.64 -6.18
N ILE A 59 -8.71 17.55 -5.48
CA ILE A 59 -8.19 18.79 -6.04
C ILE A 59 -7.05 18.50 -7.03
N THR A 60 -6.08 17.66 -6.65
CA THR A 60 -4.94 17.34 -7.53
C THR A 60 -5.40 16.60 -8.79
N THR A 61 -6.36 15.69 -8.68
CA THR A 61 -6.91 14.96 -9.84
C THR A 61 -7.59 15.90 -10.83
N LYS A 62 -8.36 16.88 -10.33
CA LYS A 62 -8.97 17.92 -11.18
C LYS A 62 -7.92 18.82 -11.83
N ALA A 63 -6.90 19.22 -11.07
CA ALA A 63 -5.81 20.03 -11.60
C ALA A 63 -5.04 19.28 -12.70
N TYR A 64 -4.77 17.98 -12.51
CA TYR A 64 -4.06 17.16 -13.48
C TYR A 64 -4.82 17.05 -14.81
N SER A 65 -6.13 16.81 -14.76
CA SER A 65 -6.96 16.67 -15.97
C SER A 65 -7.18 17.98 -16.72
N GLN A 66 -7.04 19.13 -16.05
CA GLN A 66 -7.14 20.45 -16.66
C GLN A 66 -5.81 20.97 -17.20
N SER A 67 -4.68 20.46 -16.69
CA SER A 67 -3.36 20.87 -17.13
C SER A 67 -3.04 20.36 -18.53
N ARG A 68 -2.48 21.24 -19.36
CA ARG A 68 -1.95 20.90 -20.70
C ARG A 68 -0.43 20.82 -20.73
N SER A 69 0.24 21.28 -19.68
CA SER A 69 1.69 21.31 -19.59
C SER A 69 2.21 20.00 -18.98
N LEU A 70 3.11 19.32 -19.70
CA LEU A 70 3.73 18.10 -19.19
C LEU A 70 4.51 18.35 -17.88
N ALA A 71 5.21 19.48 -17.78
CA ALA A 71 5.95 19.84 -16.58
C ALA A 71 5.04 20.07 -15.37
N GLU A 72 3.88 20.69 -15.59
CA GLU A 72 2.88 20.89 -14.54
C GLU A 72 2.25 19.57 -14.12
N LYS A 73 1.90 18.69 -15.08
CA LYS A 73 1.43 17.32 -14.79
C LYS A 73 2.42 16.53 -13.93
N GLN A 74 3.72 16.61 -14.21
CA GLN A 74 4.75 15.97 -13.39
C GLN A 74 4.80 16.54 -11.96
N GLN A 75 4.70 17.86 -11.80
CA GLN A 75 4.64 18.48 -10.48
C GLN A 75 3.40 18.07 -9.69
N ILE A 76 2.24 17.99 -10.34
CA ILE A 76 0.99 17.54 -9.72
C ILE A 76 1.11 16.06 -9.30
N ALA A 77 1.67 15.21 -10.15
CA ALA A 77 1.89 13.79 -9.84
C ALA A 77 2.85 13.60 -8.65
N LYS A 78 3.90 14.40 -8.57
CA LYS A 78 4.79 14.43 -7.40
C LYS A 78 4.05 14.84 -6.13
N ALA A 79 3.28 15.94 -6.19
CA ALA A 79 2.49 16.41 -5.06
C ALA A 79 1.48 15.34 -4.61
N GLU A 80 0.85 14.64 -5.55
CA GLU A 80 -0.05 13.51 -5.26
C GLU A 80 0.66 12.40 -4.47
N LEU A 81 1.85 11.97 -4.89
CA LEU A 81 2.63 10.97 -4.16
C LEU A 81 3.00 11.46 -2.75
N GLU A 82 3.42 12.72 -2.60
CA GLU A 82 3.73 13.31 -1.30
C GLU A 82 2.53 13.27 -0.34
N LEU A 83 1.29 13.45 -0.83
CA LEU A 83 0.10 13.31 0.01
C LEU A 83 -0.04 11.89 0.58
N TRP A 84 0.19 10.88 -0.26
CA TRP A 84 0.17 9.47 0.16
C TRP A 84 1.28 9.16 1.17
N LEU A 85 2.49 9.64 0.94
CA LEU A 85 3.61 9.45 1.87
C LEU A 85 3.35 10.12 3.21
N ASN A 86 2.75 11.30 3.21
CA ASN A 86 2.34 12.01 4.43
C ASN A 86 1.26 11.23 5.20
N TYR A 87 0.29 10.66 4.50
CA TYR A 87 -0.72 9.79 5.10
C TYR A 87 -0.05 8.56 5.75
N VAL A 88 0.81 7.84 5.01
CA VAL A 88 1.54 6.67 5.53
C VAL A 88 2.34 7.03 6.78
N LYS A 89 3.06 8.16 6.74
CA LYS A 89 3.86 8.62 7.89
C LYS A 89 2.98 8.87 9.12
N ALA A 90 1.91 9.65 8.97
CA ALA A 90 1.00 9.97 10.08
C ALA A 90 0.36 8.71 10.67
N ARG A 91 -0.06 7.76 9.82
CA ARG A 91 -0.67 6.52 10.28
C ARG A 91 0.31 5.55 10.92
N THR A 92 1.57 5.54 10.47
CA THR A 92 2.63 4.73 11.08
C THR A 92 2.92 5.18 12.52
N GLU A 93 2.85 6.49 12.80
CA GLU A 93 3.08 7.04 14.14
C GLU A 93 2.02 6.60 15.17
N VAL A 94 0.77 6.42 14.72
CA VAL A 94 -0.35 5.97 15.57
C VAL A 94 -0.67 4.49 15.44
N LEU A 95 0.17 3.73 14.72
CA LEU A 95 -0.03 2.30 14.52
C LEU A 95 0.05 1.57 15.87
N PRO A 96 -0.92 0.71 16.22
CA PRO A 96 -0.85 -0.06 17.46
C PRO A 96 0.36 -0.99 17.48
N ASP A 97 0.93 -1.23 18.67
CA ASP A 97 2.18 -2.01 18.80
C ASP A 97 2.04 -3.46 18.30
N TYR A 98 0.84 -4.04 18.35
CA TYR A 98 0.58 -5.38 17.80
C TYR A 98 0.52 -5.43 16.26
N TYR A 99 0.42 -4.28 15.58
CA TYR A 99 0.63 -4.15 14.13
C TYR A 99 2.02 -3.64 13.76
N LYS A 100 2.88 -3.37 14.75
CA LYS A 100 4.30 -3.10 14.51
C LYS A 100 5.09 -4.40 14.49
N MET A 101 6.05 -4.49 13.58
CA MET A 101 6.99 -5.61 13.56
C MET A 101 7.80 -5.62 14.86
N GLN A 102 7.80 -6.75 15.55
CA GLN A 102 8.50 -6.89 16.82
C GLN A 102 10.02 -6.96 16.60
N PRO A 103 10.85 -6.39 17.49
CA PRO A 103 12.32 -6.41 17.34
C PRO A 103 12.91 -7.82 17.22
N LYS A 104 12.30 -8.80 17.90
CA LYS A 104 12.67 -10.21 17.80
C LYS A 104 12.48 -10.74 16.37
N THR A 105 11.32 -10.47 15.76
CA THR A 105 11.01 -10.85 14.38
C THR A 105 11.98 -10.21 13.40
N GLN A 106 12.27 -8.92 13.58
CA GLN A 106 13.24 -8.20 12.75
C GLN A 106 14.65 -8.80 12.87
N SER A 107 15.07 -9.20 14.07
CA SER A 107 16.37 -9.84 14.31
C SER A 107 16.46 -11.22 13.65
N SER A 108 15.39 -12.02 13.75
CA SER A 108 15.29 -13.32 13.06
C SER A 108 15.35 -13.13 11.54
N LEU A 109 14.59 -12.17 10.99
CA LEU A 109 14.61 -11.85 9.57
C LEU A 109 16.00 -11.41 9.10
N LEU A 110 16.70 -10.56 9.86
CA LEU A 110 18.07 -10.13 9.52
C LEU A 110 19.05 -11.30 9.49
N ARG A 111 18.98 -12.19 10.49
CA ARG A 111 19.82 -13.39 10.53
C ARG A 111 19.56 -14.29 9.34
N HIS A 112 18.29 -14.50 8.99
CA HIS A 112 17.90 -15.30 7.83
C HIS A 112 18.28 -14.66 6.50
N TYR A 113 18.11 -13.35 6.38
CA TYR A 113 18.53 -12.55 5.23
C TYR A 113 20.03 -12.72 4.96
N THR A 114 20.84 -12.55 6.00
CA THR A 114 22.31 -12.68 5.90
C THR A 114 22.74 -14.08 5.48
N LYS A 115 22.00 -15.13 5.88
CA LYS A 115 22.26 -16.53 5.50
C LYS A 115 21.93 -16.82 4.03
N ASN A 116 20.92 -16.15 3.47
CA ASN A 116 20.42 -16.37 2.10
C ASN A 116 21.04 -15.46 1.04
N LEU A 117 21.74 -14.41 1.47
CA LEU A 117 22.46 -13.48 0.61
C LEU A 117 23.61 -14.20 -0.11
N PHE A 118 23.69 -14.05 -1.43
CA PHE A 118 24.82 -14.61 -2.17
C PHE A 118 26.11 -13.84 -1.90
N ARG A 119 27.24 -14.50 -2.16
CA ARG A 119 28.56 -13.94 -1.87
C ARG A 119 28.78 -12.68 -2.72
N ARG A 120 29.00 -11.54 -2.06
CA ARG A 120 29.23 -10.19 -2.66
C ARG A 120 27.98 -9.52 -3.23
N GLU A 121 26.79 -10.04 -2.96
CA GLU A 121 25.54 -9.32 -3.23
C GLU A 121 25.11 -8.54 -1.99
N ASP A 122 24.33 -7.48 -2.19
CA ASP A 122 23.74 -6.61 -1.15
C ASP A 122 22.20 -6.73 -1.09
N SER A 123 21.62 -7.51 -2.01
CA SER A 123 20.19 -7.69 -2.20
C SER A 123 19.84 -9.15 -2.49
N ILE A 124 18.61 -9.56 -2.18
CA ILE A 124 18.05 -10.87 -2.58
C ILE A 124 17.22 -10.66 -3.83
N ALA A 125 17.50 -11.43 -4.89
CA ALA A 125 16.71 -11.40 -6.12
C ALA A 125 15.24 -11.75 -5.88
N CYS A 126 14.32 -11.09 -6.59
CA CYS A 126 12.88 -11.20 -6.36
C CYS A 126 12.35 -12.61 -6.57
N ASP A 127 12.83 -13.30 -7.60
CA ASP A 127 12.45 -14.67 -7.93
C ASP A 127 12.74 -15.66 -6.79
N ARG A 128 13.73 -15.35 -5.93
CA ARG A 128 14.09 -16.12 -4.73
C ARG A 128 13.29 -15.74 -3.48
N MET A 129 12.40 -14.75 -3.55
CA MET A 129 11.66 -14.30 -2.36
C MET A 129 10.69 -15.37 -1.84
N LEU A 130 10.14 -16.24 -2.69
CA LEU A 130 9.32 -17.35 -2.23
C LEU A 130 10.15 -18.35 -1.40
N ASP A 131 11.34 -18.72 -1.89
CA ASP A 131 12.25 -19.62 -1.19
C ASP A 131 12.78 -19.00 0.11
N PHE A 132 13.05 -17.69 0.08
CA PHE A 132 13.44 -16.93 1.27
C PHE A 132 12.39 -17.05 2.38
N HIS A 133 11.10 -16.87 2.07
CA HIS A 133 10.04 -17.01 3.05
C HIS A 133 9.80 -18.46 3.46
N SER A 134 9.85 -19.41 2.50
CA SER A 134 9.67 -20.84 2.77
C SER A 134 10.72 -21.38 3.73
N THR A 135 11.98 -21.01 3.54
CA THR A 135 13.07 -21.39 4.45
C THR A 135 13.02 -20.64 5.78
N PHE A 136 12.44 -19.42 5.81
CA PHE A 136 12.30 -18.67 7.05
C PHE A 136 11.32 -19.36 8.01
N ILE A 137 10.18 -19.83 7.50
CA ILE A 137 9.12 -20.46 8.31
C ILE A 137 9.53 -21.82 8.89
N GLU A 138 10.55 -22.46 8.32
CA GLU A 138 11.14 -23.70 8.87
C GLU A 138 11.95 -23.42 10.15
N ASP A 139 12.66 -22.29 10.19
CA ASP A 139 13.56 -21.92 11.28
C ASP A 139 12.89 -21.00 12.33
N TYR A 140 11.88 -20.21 11.94
CA TYR A 140 11.28 -19.15 12.76
C TYR A 140 9.77 -18.99 12.53
N PRO A 141 8.99 -18.56 13.53
CA PRO A 141 7.60 -18.15 13.31
C PRO A 141 7.54 -16.85 12.48
N PHE A 142 6.65 -16.82 11.49
CA PHE A 142 6.38 -15.61 10.70
C PHE A 142 5.39 -14.69 11.43
N ASP A 143 5.93 -13.90 12.36
CA ASP A 143 5.16 -12.98 13.22
C ASP A 143 5.10 -11.55 12.65
N VAL A 144 5.19 -11.39 11.33
CA VAL A 144 4.97 -10.08 10.69
C VAL A 144 3.45 -9.85 10.59
N PRO A 145 2.91 -8.75 11.11
CA PRO A 145 1.45 -8.54 11.17
C PRO A 145 0.92 -8.11 9.79
N ILE A 146 0.86 -9.08 8.88
CA ILE A 146 0.34 -8.94 7.52
C ILE A 146 -0.86 -9.88 7.39
N ASP A 147 -1.95 -9.37 6.83
CA ASP A 147 -3.14 -10.17 6.59
C ASP A 147 -2.95 -11.15 5.43
N MET A 148 -3.77 -12.21 5.43
CA MET A 148 -3.63 -13.32 4.48
C MET A 148 -3.79 -12.89 3.02
N LYS A 149 -4.62 -11.88 2.74
CA LYS A 149 -4.81 -11.42 1.37
C LYS A 149 -3.55 -10.73 0.85
N SER A 150 -2.99 -9.82 1.64
CA SER A 150 -1.71 -9.18 1.33
C SER A 150 -0.58 -10.19 1.15
N LEU A 151 -0.50 -11.21 2.01
CA LEU A 151 0.50 -12.27 1.88
C LEU A 151 0.31 -13.10 0.60
N HIS A 152 -0.94 -13.37 0.22
CA HIS A 152 -1.28 -14.03 -1.03
C HIS A 152 -0.82 -13.21 -2.25
N GLU A 153 -1.14 -11.92 -2.28
CA GLU A 153 -0.71 -10.98 -3.34
C GLU A 153 0.82 -10.98 -3.50
N MET A 154 1.54 -10.96 -2.38
CA MET A 154 3.01 -10.94 -2.37
C MET A 154 3.64 -12.23 -2.89
N LEU A 155 3.24 -13.39 -2.36
CA LEU A 155 4.02 -14.63 -2.48
C LEU A 155 3.31 -15.76 -3.23
N HIS A 156 1.98 -15.76 -3.30
CA HIS A 156 1.27 -16.89 -3.87
C HIS A 156 1.49 -16.96 -5.38
N PRO A 157 1.80 -18.12 -5.99
CA PRO A 157 2.14 -18.23 -7.41
C PRO A 157 1.09 -17.69 -8.40
N HIS A 158 -0.17 -17.57 -7.98
CA HIS A 158 -1.23 -16.95 -8.79
C HIS A 158 -1.14 -15.42 -8.86
N ALA A 159 -0.70 -14.74 -7.79
CA ALA A 159 -0.46 -13.29 -7.78
C ALA A 159 1.04 -12.99 -7.97
N TYR A 160 1.87 -13.35 -6.98
CA TYR A 160 3.34 -13.42 -7.08
C TYR A 160 4.00 -12.07 -7.36
N TYR A 161 3.41 -10.97 -6.92
CA TYR A 161 3.85 -9.64 -7.32
C TYR A 161 5.22 -9.29 -6.75
N LEU A 162 5.48 -9.59 -5.48
CA LEU A 162 6.77 -9.35 -4.84
C LEU A 162 7.90 -10.07 -5.59
N CYS A 163 7.62 -11.32 -5.99
CA CYS A 163 8.58 -12.16 -6.67
C CYS A 163 8.75 -11.81 -8.16
N SER A 164 7.85 -10.98 -8.72
CA SER A 164 7.88 -10.54 -10.12
C SER A 164 8.47 -9.13 -10.29
N MET A 165 8.90 -8.49 -9.19
CA MET A 165 9.55 -7.19 -9.21
C MET A 165 10.87 -7.21 -10.02
N PRO A 166 11.25 -6.09 -10.65
CA PRO A 166 12.40 -6.05 -11.56
C PRO A 166 13.77 -5.98 -10.85
N THR A 167 13.82 -5.58 -9.57
CA THR A 167 15.05 -5.33 -8.81
C THR A 167 15.02 -6.03 -7.46
N GLY A 168 16.14 -6.62 -7.05
CA GLY A 168 16.24 -7.35 -5.78
C GLY A 168 16.02 -6.48 -4.54
N PHE A 169 15.76 -7.11 -3.41
CA PHE A 169 15.48 -6.43 -2.14
C PHE A 169 16.72 -6.38 -1.25
N THR A 170 17.17 -5.16 -0.92
CA THR A 170 18.00 -4.94 0.27
C THR A 170 17.18 -5.22 1.53
N PHE A 171 17.84 -5.53 2.65
CA PHE A 171 17.14 -5.76 3.91
C PHE A 171 16.31 -4.54 4.36
N ALA A 172 16.84 -3.32 4.17
CA ALA A 172 16.14 -2.09 4.51
C ALA A 172 14.86 -1.90 3.68
N GLN A 173 14.93 -2.13 2.36
CA GLN A 173 13.76 -2.08 1.48
C GLN A 173 12.73 -3.14 1.86
N LEU A 174 13.15 -4.36 2.18
CA LEU A 174 12.25 -5.43 2.59
C LEU A 174 11.50 -5.08 3.88
N LEU A 175 12.18 -4.50 4.87
CA LEU A 175 11.53 -4.01 6.10
C LEU A 175 10.55 -2.87 5.82
N GLN A 176 10.90 -1.91 4.96
CA GLN A 176 9.98 -0.85 4.55
C GLN A 176 8.74 -1.42 3.86
N PHE A 177 8.93 -2.44 3.01
CA PHE A 177 7.85 -3.14 2.32
C PHE A 177 6.89 -3.79 3.32
N TYR A 178 7.42 -4.56 4.29
CA TYR A 178 6.59 -5.19 5.32
C TYR A 178 5.88 -4.16 6.19
N ASN A 179 6.53 -3.08 6.60
CA ASN A 179 5.92 -2.06 7.45
C ASN A 179 4.73 -1.38 6.76
N LEU A 180 4.85 -1.04 5.48
CA LEU A 180 3.73 -0.48 4.72
C LEU A 180 2.62 -1.52 4.51
N GLN A 181 2.97 -2.79 4.31
CA GLN A 181 1.98 -3.85 4.20
C GLN A 181 1.24 -4.09 5.53
N SER A 182 1.92 -4.03 6.66
CA SER A 182 1.31 -4.10 7.99
C SER A 182 0.38 -2.94 8.26
N LEU A 183 0.70 -1.74 7.78
CA LEU A 183 -0.22 -0.61 7.81
C LEU A 183 -1.47 -0.89 6.95
N ALA A 184 -1.31 -1.43 5.73
CA ALA A 184 -2.45 -1.82 4.90
C ALA A 184 -3.33 -2.88 5.58
N SER A 185 -2.72 -3.88 6.23
CA SER A 185 -3.42 -4.89 7.02
C SER A 185 -4.17 -4.31 8.22
N TYR A 186 -3.59 -3.29 8.87
CA TYR A 186 -4.26 -2.56 9.94
C TYR A 186 -5.51 -1.84 9.43
N GLU A 187 -5.41 -1.07 8.34
CA GLU A 187 -6.58 -0.39 7.74
C GLU A 187 -7.66 -1.40 7.32
N ARG A 188 -7.27 -2.54 6.73
CA ARG A 188 -8.21 -3.64 6.41
C ARG A 188 -8.91 -4.18 7.65
N SER A 189 -8.21 -4.28 8.78
CA SER A 189 -8.80 -4.74 10.05
C SER A 189 -9.81 -3.76 10.66
N LEU A 190 -9.71 -2.47 10.32
CA LEU A 190 -10.71 -1.44 10.65
C LEU A 190 -11.94 -1.50 9.73
N GLY A 191 -11.87 -2.28 8.66
CA GLY A 191 -12.93 -2.42 7.65
C GLY A 191 -12.68 -1.68 6.34
N GLU A 192 -11.52 -1.03 6.19
CA GLU A 192 -11.16 -0.21 5.03
C GLU A 192 -10.45 -1.02 3.94
N ASP A 193 -11.17 -1.96 3.31
CA ASP A 193 -10.56 -2.82 2.29
C ASP A 193 -10.10 -2.04 1.05
N ILE A 194 -10.85 -1.01 0.61
CA ILE A 194 -10.44 -0.20 -0.55
C ILE A 194 -9.16 0.56 -0.22
N LEU A 195 -9.06 1.20 0.95
CA LEU A 195 -7.87 1.95 1.34
C LEU A 195 -6.66 1.03 1.51
N ALA A 196 -6.85 -0.13 2.13
CA ALA A 196 -5.79 -1.13 2.27
C ALA A 196 -5.20 -1.56 0.92
N ARG A 197 -6.04 -1.77 -0.11
CA ARG A 197 -5.56 -2.10 -1.47
C ARG A 197 -4.79 -0.94 -2.11
N GLN A 198 -5.21 0.30 -1.89
CA GLN A 198 -4.49 1.47 -2.38
C GLN A 198 -3.10 1.59 -1.72
N LEU A 199 -3.00 1.24 -0.43
CA LEU A 199 -1.72 1.16 0.28
C LEU A 199 -0.85 0.00 -0.23
N SER A 200 -1.42 -1.17 -0.54
CA SER A 200 -0.71 -2.25 -1.24
C SER A 200 -0.13 -1.72 -2.57
N ALA A 201 -0.95 -1.06 -3.38
CA ALA A 201 -0.52 -0.48 -4.67
C ALA A 201 0.65 0.51 -4.49
N LEU A 202 0.58 1.37 -3.47
CA LEU A 202 1.64 2.31 -3.13
C LEU A 202 2.94 1.59 -2.77
N ASN A 203 2.86 0.44 -2.11
CA ASN A 203 4.02 -0.35 -1.72
C ASN A 203 4.81 -0.84 -2.94
N TYR A 204 4.12 -1.40 -3.93
CA TYR A 204 4.73 -1.81 -5.20
C TYR A 204 5.21 -0.61 -6.03
N TRP A 205 4.46 0.49 -6.04
CA TRP A 205 4.83 1.71 -6.76
C TRP A 205 6.16 2.29 -6.28
N ARG A 206 6.29 2.51 -4.95
CA ARG A 206 7.45 3.19 -4.35
C ARG A 206 8.76 2.45 -4.56
N PHE A 207 8.70 1.15 -4.81
CA PHE A 207 9.87 0.35 -5.10
C PHE A 207 10.37 0.57 -6.54
N LEU A 208 9.51 1.02 -7.46
CA LEU A 208 9.86 1.36 -8.84
C LEU A 208 10.17 2.85 -9.03
N ASP A 209 9.61 3.70 -8.18
CA ASP A 209 9.84 5.16 -8.14
C ASP A 209 10.78 5.53 -6.99
N GLU A 210 12.04 5.07 -7.07
CA GLU A 210 13.06 5.26 -6.01
C GLU A 210 13.32 6.75 -5.71
N ASP A 211 13.25 7.60 -6.74
CA ASP A 211 13.45 9.05 -6.63
C ASP A 211 12.23 9.79 -6.05
N LEU A 212 11.12 9.07 -5.77
CA LEU A 212 9.86 9.63 -5.30
C LEU A 212 9.38 10.78 -6.20
N SER A 213 9.50 10.58 -7.51
CA SER A 213 9.15 11.56 -8.52
C SER A 213 7.63 11.70 -8.70
N GLY A 214 6.86 10.70 -8.26
CA GLY A 214 5.42 10.61 -8.47
C GLY A 214 5.03 10.14 -9.87
N ILE A 215 6.01 9.86 -10.73
CA ILE A 215 5.79 9.42 -12.11
C ILE A 215 6.62 8.18 -12.44
N LEU A 216 6.09 7.34 -13.32
CA LEU A 216 6.88 6.30 -13.98
C LEU A 216 6.89 6.59 -15.48
N ASN A 217 8.10 6.64 -16.06
CA ASN A 217 8.27 6.69 -17.51
C ASN A 217 7.89 5.34 -18.16
N LYS A 218 7.96 5.26 -19.48
CA LYS A 218 7.66 4.02 -20.24
C LYS A 218 8.34 2.76 -19.68
N LYS A 219 9.62 2.83 -19.29
CA LYS A 219 10.34 1.67 -18.71
C LYS A 219 9.77 1.27 -17.34
N GLY A 220 9.53 2.26 -16.48
CA GLY A 220 8.91 2.03 -15.17
C GLY A 220 7.49 1.48 -15.29
N PHE A 221 6.72 1.97 -16.27
CA PHE A 221 5.39 1.45 -16.59
C PHE A 221 5.44 -0.01 -17.05
N GLN A 222 6.33 -0.36 -17.98
CA GLN A 222 6.50 -1.74 -18.41
C GLN A 222 6.93 -2.66 -17.26
N ALA A 223 7.81 -2.17 -16.38
CA ALA A 223 8.22 -2.91 -15.19
C ALA A 223 7.05 -3.17 -14.25
N ILE A 224 6.21 -2.16 -13.95
CA ILE A 224 5.06 -2.37 -13.07
C ILE A 224 3.98 -3.25 -13.71
N MET A 225 3.76 -3.14 -15.02
CA MET A 225 2.84 -4.03 -15.74
C MET A 225 3.31 -5.49 -15.67
N LYS A 226 4.62 -5.73 -15.84
CA LYS A 226 5.20 -7.06 -15.68
C LYS A 226 5.05 -7.59 -14.25
N THR A 227 5.32 -6.76 -13.24
CA THR A 227 5.10 -7.10 -11.82
C THR A 227 3.66 -7.56 -11.58
N LEU A 228 2.70 -6.80 -12.10
CA LEU A 228 1.27 -7.04 -11.95
C LEU A 228 0.71 -8.07 -12.95
N ARG A 229 1.59 -8.69 -13.75
CA ARG A 229 1.26 -9.73 -14.74
C ARG A 229 0.29 -9.30 -15.84
N PHE A 230 0.27 -8.01 -16.16
CA PHE A 230 -0.36 -7.52 -17.37
C PHE A 230 0.50 -7.83 -18.61
N PRO A 231 -0.11 -7.89 -19.81
CA PRO A 231 0.66 -7.93 -21.04
C PRO A 231 1.54 -6.67 -21.18
N ILE A 232 2.67 -6.81 -21.86
CA ILE A 232 3.52 -5.66 -22.20
C ILE A 232 2.79 -4.87 -23.29
N LEU A 233 2.45 -3.62 -23.00
CA LEU A 233 1.82 -2.69 -23.93
C LEU A 233 2.89 -1.74 -24.48
N GLU A 234 3.04 -1.69 -25.81
CA GLU A 234 4.15 -0.99 -26.45
C GLU A 234 3.81 0.44 -26.88
N SER A 235 2.53 0.72 -27.14
CA SER A 235 2.01 2.01 -27.59
C SER A 235 0.96 2.60 -26.64
N LEU A 236 0.80 3.93 -26.64
CA LEU A 236 -0.28 4.59 -25.90
C LEU A 236 -1.65 4.13 -26.37
N SER A 237 -1.80 3.83 -27.67
CA SER A 237 -3.07 3.33 -28.20
C SER A 237 -3.47 1.99 -27.58
N GLU A 238 -2.52 1.07 -27.40
CA GLU A 238 -2.75 -0.19 -26.71
C GLU A 238 -3.11 0.02 -25.23
N ILE A 239 -2.37 0.91 -24.53
CA ILE A 239 -2.65 1.28 -23.14
C ILE A 239 -4.06 1.84 -22.99
N GLN A 240 -4.44 2.77 -23.87
CA GLN A 240 -5.75 3.40 -23.87
C GLN A 240 -6.88 2.41 -24.17
N LYS A 241 -6.61 1.41 -25.03
CA LYS A 241 -7.57 0.37 -25.36
C LYS A 241 -7.77 -0.60 -24.19
N GLU A 242 -6.68 -1.14 -23.66
CA GLU A 242 -6.68 -2.10 -22.56
C GLU A 242 -7.34 -1.51 -21.32
N PHE A 243 -6.93 -0.30 -20.93
CA PHE A 243 -7.42 0.37 -19.73
C PHE A 243 -8.52 1.39 -20.01
N SER A 244 -9.27 1.21 -21.10
CA SER A 244 -10.31 2.15 -21.52
C SER A 244 -11.40 2.37 -20.47
N TRP A 245 -11.69 1.37 -19.64
CA TRP A 245 -12.65 1.50 -18.53
C TRP A 245 -12.09 2.36 -17.39
N THR A 246 -10.88 2.03 -16.91
CA THR A 246 -10.15 2.79 -15.88
C THR A 246 -9.96 4.27 -16.29
N LEU A 247 -9.67 4.53 -17.56
CA LEU A 247 -9.44 5.87 -18.09
C LEU A 247 -10.71 6.73 -18.17
N LYS A 248 -11.92 6.16 -18.04
CA LYS A 248 -13.16 6.95 -17.92
C LYS A 248 -13.17 7.81 -16.65
N ASP A 249 -12.59 7.27 -15.57
CA ASP A 249 -12.49 7.95 -14.28
C ASP A 249 -11.25 8.86 -14.21
N LEU A 250 -10.33 8.75 -15.18
CA LEU A 250 -9.08 9.50 -15.28
C LEU A 250 -9.01 10.25 -16.62
N PRO A 251 -9.88 11.24 -16.84
CA PRO A 251 -9.90 11.98 -18.10
C PRO A 251 -8.57 12.72 -18.30
N ASN A 252 -8.15 12.80 -19.56
CA ASN A 252 -6.94 13.51 -20.01
C ASN A 252 -5.62 12.98 -19.41
N GLU A 253 -5.60 11.74 -18.89
CA GLU A 253 -4.41 11.13 -18.28
C GLU A 253 -3.17 11.24 -19.18
N PHE A 254 -3.34 10.94 -20.47
CA PHE A 254 -2.29 10.96 -21.51
C PHE A 254 -2.36 12.17 -22.45
N GLU A 255 -3.19 13.18 -22.17
CA GLU A 255 -3.30 14.37 -23.03
C GLU A 255 -1.95 15.10 -23.14
N GLY A 256 -1.51 15.37 -24.37
CA GLY A 256 -0.24 16.04 -24.68
C GLY A 256 0.99 15.13 -24.67
N MET A 257 0.82 13.82 -24.48
CA MET A 257 1.92 12.84 -24.48
C MET A 257 2.04 12.11 -25.82
N SER A 258 3.21 11.53 -26.09
CA SER A 258 3.49 10.67 -27.23
C SER A 258 4.02 9.30 -26.77
N ASP A 259 4.02 8.30 -27.66
CA ASP A 259 4.50 6.94 -27.37
C ASP A 259 5.95 6.87 -26.87
N GLU A 260 6.76 7.87 -27.23
CA GLU A 260 8.17 8.01 -26.83
C GLU A 260 8.32 8.68 -25.46
N ASN A 261 7.43 9.62 -25.12
CA ASN A 261 7.59 10.55 -24.00
C ASN A 261 6.37 10.59 -23.07
N PHE A 262 5.70 9.46 -22.88
CA PHE A 262 4.65 9.35 -21.88
C PHE A 262 5.19 8.96 -20.51
N PHE A 263 4.42 9.35 -19.50
CA PHE A 263 4.58 8.89 -18.14
C PHE A 263 3.20 8.60 -17.55
N ILE A 264 3.18 7.83 -16.48
CA ILE A 264 1.98 7.59 -15.69
C ILE A 264 2.21 8.13 -14.29
N ARG A 265 1.15 8.56 -13.60
CA ARG A 265 1.20 8.88 -12.17
C ARG A 265 0.66 7.73 -11.32
N PHE A 266 0.89 7.81 -10.02
CA PHE A 266 0.45 6.79 -9.07
C PHE A 266 -1.07 6.53 -9.14
N GLN A 267 -1.88 7.57 -9.35
CA GLN A 267 -3.34 7.45 -9.48
C GLN A 267 -3.79 6.37 -10.46
N LEU A 268 -3.12 6.22 -11.61
CA LEU A 268 -3.49 5.21 -12.60
C LEU A 268 -3.30 3.81 -12.02
N ILE A 269 -2.15 3.54 -11.40
CA ILE A 269 -1.84 2.24 -10.79
C ILE A 269 -2.76 1.96 -9.60
N ARG A 270 -3.02 2.99 -8.77
CA ARG A 270 -3.98 2.92 -7.66
C ARG A 270 -5.35 2.43 -8.16
N LYS A 271 -5.81 2.98 -9.29
CA LYS A 271 -7.10 2.62 -9.89
C LYS A 271 -7.07 1.23 -10.53
N LEU A 272 -5.99 0.85 -11.23
CA LEU A 272 -5.83 -0.49 -11.80
C LEU A 272 -5.86 -1.59 -10.73
N PHE A 273 -5.24 -1.36 -9.57
CA PHE A 273 -5.31 -2.29 -8.42
C PHE A 273 -6.74 -2.56 -7.98
N LEU A 274 -7.58 -1.53 -7.94
CA LEU A 274 -8.98 -1.67 -7.56
C LEU A 274 -9.80 -2.34 -8.67
N ASP A 275 -9.64 -1.86 -9.90
CA ASP A 275 -10.43 -2.27 -11.06
C ASP A 275 -10.22 -3.74 -11.44
N HIS A 276 -8.99 -4.24 -11.28
CA HIS A 276 -8.62 -5.62 -11.59
C HIS A 276 -8.56 -6.53 -10.36
N ASN A 277 -8.96 -6.03 -9.18
CA ASN A 277 -8.90 -6.78 -7.92
C ASN A 277 -7.51 -7.40 -7.69
N LEU A 278 -6.47 -6.60 -7.91
CA LEU A 278 -5.09 -6.97 -7.62
C LEU A 278 -4.84 -7.00 -6.12
#